data_AF-A0A3N5M627-F1
#
_entry.id   AF-A0A3N5M627-F1
#
_cell.length_a   1.000
_cell.length_b   1.000
_cell.length_c   1.000
_cell.angle_alpha   90.00
_cell.angle_beta   90.00
_cell.angle_gamma   90.00
#
_symmetry.space_group_name_H-M   'P 1'
#
loop_
_entity.id
_entity.type
_entity.pdbx_description
1 polymer ?
#
loop_
_entity_poly.entity_id
_entity_poly.type
_entity_poly.pdbx_seq_one_letter_code
_entity_poly.pdbx_strand_id
1 'polypeptide(L)'
;MSSRLPGRRLIQRRRINCAAIVTRAAVLLLLFAGWACSSQPTPTEVFMADQIQISGLQVDKAFYHPGEMVHLQVHILTGLAGEKQAWLSARITHLDANIDTLKQQVTLSGGDQTVELSFSPPETAPRGYGIDVAIETADGARLAGASTAFDVLDRWTQSPRYGFVSDFQPGRLDSTETMEILTRYHVNALQFYDWMYRHEQFLTHEEPYIDLMGRELSRQTVDALIDAAHQRGIAAMPYTAIYGSSLAFYEEHPDWALYNKRGEVSRLGENFMAIMDPRPGSAWANHLLAQFDEVLDNTAFDGIHLDQYGDPKEG
;
A
#
# COMPACT_ATOMS: atom_id res chain seq x y z
N MET A 1 -16.46 20.78 -66.59
CA MET A 1 -15.15 21.04 -65.95
C MET A 1 -14.91 20.00 -64.88
N SER A 2 -13.72 19.41 -64.91
CA SER A 2 -13.28 18.22 -64.19
C SER A 2 -12.76 18.55 -62.80
N SER A 3 -13.05 17.73 -61.79
CA SER A 3 -12.03 17.17 -60.88
C SER A 3 -12.61 16.04 -60.01
N ARG A 4 -11.76 15.03 -59.79
CA ARG A 4 -12.06 13.69 -59.27
C ARG A 4 -11.87 13.62 -57.75
N LEU A 5 -12.65 12.75 -57.11
CA LEU A 5 -12.40 12.21 -55.77
C LEU A 5 -11.24 11.19 -55.80
N PRO A 6 -10.42 11.06 -54.73
CA PRO A 6 -9.57 9.90 -54.52
C PRO A 6 -10.15 8.91 -53.50
N GLY A 7 -10.05 7.62 -53.84
CA GLY A 7 -10.67 6.50 -53.14
C GLY A 7 -9.85 5.86 -52.02
N ARG A 8 -10.58 5.03 -51.26
CA ARG A 8 -10.15 4.16 -50.17
C ARG A 8 -9.23 3.03 -50.67
N ARG A 9 -8.16 2.70 -49.91
CA ARG A 9 -7.40 1.46 -50.06
C ARG A 9 -7.81 0.45 -48.98
N LEU A 10 -8.29 -0.71 -49.42
CA LEU A 10 -8.36 -1.95 -48.65
C LEU A 10 -6.94 -2.52 -48.48
N ILE A 11 -6.62 -3.03 -47.28
CA ILE A 11 -5.46 -3.90 -47.06
C ILE A 11 -6.00 -5.30 -46.77
N GLN A 12 -5.65 -6.23 -47.66
CA GLN A 12 -5.98 -7.66 -47.59
C GLN A 12 -5.11 -8.37 -46.54
N ARG A 13 -5.76 -9.19 -45.70
CA ARG A 13 -5.11 -10.22 -44.88
C ARG A 13 -4.76 -11.41 -45.77
N ARG A 14 -3.53 -11.94 -45.66
CA ARG A 14 -3.17 -13.28 -46.14
C ARG A 14 -2.80 -14.18 -44.97
N ARG A 15 -3.51 -15.30 -44.84
CA ARG A 15 -3.13 -16.47 -44.06
C ARG A 15 -2.15 -17.31 -44.89
N ILE A 16 -1.12 -17.87 -44.25
CA ILE A 16 -0.39 -19.03 -44.78
C ILE A 16 -0.13 -19.97 -43.58
N ASN A 17 -0.78 -21.13 -43.61
CA ASN A 17 -0.34 -22.33 -42.90
C ASN A 17 0.64 -23.08 -43.81
N CYS A 18 1.72 -23.65 -43.28
CA CYS A 18 2.25 -24.92 -43.76
C CYS A 18 3.20 -25.55 -42.75
N ALA A 19 2.99 -26.85 -42.52
CA ALA A 19 3.69 -27.71 -41.59
C ALA A 19 5.09 -28.12 -42.09
N ALA A 20 5.83 -28.69 -41.13
CA ALA A 20 7.20 -29.17 -41.12
C ALA A 20 7.68 -30.03 -42.30
N ILE A 21 8.97 -29.87 -42.64
CA ILE A 21 9.87 -30.96 -43.09
C ILE A 21 11.26 -30.76 -42.44
N VAL A 22 11.75 -31.85 -41.86
CA VAL A 22 13.01 -32.09 -41.15
C VAL A 22 14.19 -32.21 -42.13
N THR A 23 15.35 -31.58 -41.88
CA THR A 23 16.66 -32.23 -42.11
C THR A 23 17.83 -31.56 -41.33
N ARG A 24 18.47 -32.38 -40.47
CA ARG A 24 19.84 -32.38 -39.93
C ARG A 24 20.76 -31.16 -40.10
N ALA A 25 21.29 -30.69 -38.97
CA ALA A 25 22.67 -30.19 -38.88
C ALA A 25 23.26 -30.49 -37.48
N ALA A 26 24.48 -31.03 -37.48
CA ALA A 26 25.28 -31.34 -36.30
C ALA A 26 25.74 -30.06 -35.60
N VAL A 27 25.78 -30.05 -34.26
CA VAL A 27 26.54 -29.05 -33.49
C VAL A 27 27.31 -29.74 -32.36
N LEU A 28 28.59 -29.37 -32.33
CA LEU A 28 29.67 -29.72 -31.43
C LEU A 28 29.29 -29.75 -29.94
N LEU A 29 29.82 -30.77 -29.25
CA LEU A 29 30.18 -30.69 -27.83
C LEU A 29 31.19 -29.56 -27.63
N LEU A 30 30.87 -28.57 -26.79
CA LEU A 30 31.83 -27.66 -26.19
C LEU A 30 31.53 -27.51 -24.69
N LEU A 31 32.39 -28.16 -23.91
CA LEU A 31 32.99 -27.72 -22.64
C LEU A 31 32.10 -27.02 -21.61
N PHE A 32 31.83 -27.77 -20.54
CA PHE A 32 31.55 -27.24 -19.20
C PHE A 32 32.66 -26.28 -18.77
N ALA A 33 32.37 -24.99 -18.73
CA ALA A 33 33.10 -24.01 -17.94
C ALA A 33 32.13 -23.47 -16.89
N GLY A 34 32.40 -23.78 -15.62
CA GLY A 34 31.62 -23.31 -14.49
C GLY A 34 31.56 -21.79 -14.47
N TRP A 35 30.34 -21.25 -14.52
CA TRP A 35 30.08 -19.91 -14.02
C TRP A 35 30.06 -19.99 -12.49
N ALA A 36 31.23 -19.79 -11.90
CA ALA A 36 31.30 -19.31 -10.53
C ALA A 36 30.54 -17.97 -10.50
N CYS A 37 29.44 -17.96 -9.75
CA CYS A 37 28.71 -16.75 -9.43
C CYS A 37 29.67 -15.87 -8.63
N SER A 38 30.29 -14.88 -9.26
CA SER A 38 31.05 -13.87 -8.54
C SER A 38 30.03 -12.98 -7.83
N SER A 39 29.78 -13.28 -6.56
CA SER A 39 29.15 -12.34 -5.63
C SER A 39 30.11 -11.15 -5.49
N GLN A 40 29.98 -10.15 -6.34
CA GLN A 40 30.54 -8.85 -6.00
C GLN A 40 29.78 -8.38 -4.76
N PRO A 41 30.45 -8.15 -3.62
CA PRO A 41 29.78 -7.48 -2.52
C PRO A 41 29.28 -6.14 -3.05
N THR A 42 28.00 -5.88 -2.87
CA THR A 42 27.43 -4.54 -2.91
C THR A 42 28.39 -3.63 -2.13
N PRO A 43 28.68 -2.40 -2.58
CA PRO A 43 29.54 -1.51 -1.83
C PRO A 43 28.89 -1.29 -0.47
N THR A 44 29.41 -1.94 0.57
CA THR A 44 29.11 -1.57 1.94
C THR A 44 29.61 -0.14 2.06
N GLU A 45 28.72 0.83 2.22
CA GLU A 45 29.14 2.19 2.57
C GLU A 45 30.03 2.07 3.81
N VAL A 46 31.33 2.31 3.64
CA VAL A 46 32.27 2.31 4.74
C VAL A 46 31.97 3.58 5.51
N PHE A 47 31.18 3.46 6.58
CA PHE A 47 30.89 4.56 7.47
C PHE A 47 32.22 5.09 8.02
N MET A 48 32.54 6.34 7.70
CA MET A 48 33.82 6.94 8.04
C MET A 48 33.91 7.10 9.55
N ALA A 49 35.12 6.96 10.10
CA ALA A 49 35.37 7.27 11.50
C ALA A 49 34.94 8.72 11.81
N ASP A 50 34.28 8.91 12.95
CA ASP A 50 33.74 10.17 13.46
C ASP A 50 32.54 10.79 12.69
N GLN A 51 31.90 10.06 11.77
CA GLN A 51 30.65 10.52 11.16
C GLN A 51 29.47 10.36 12.12
N ILE A 52 28.54 11.33 12.12
CA ILE A 52 27.28 11.29 12.85
C ILE A 52 26.16 11.53 11.83
N GLN A 53 25.16 10.65 11.80
CA GLN A 53 24.02 10.75 10.89
C GLN A 53 22.72 10.49 11.66
N ILE A 54 21.67 11.23 11.31
CA ILE A 54 20.30 10.82 11.62
C ILE A 54 19.88 9.85 10.52
N SER A 55 19.84 8.55 10.82
CA SER A 55 19.55 7.47 9.87
C SER A 55 18.06 7.33 9.58
N GLY A 56 17.19 7.78 10.50
CA GLY A 56 15.75 7.75 10.33
C GLY A 56 15.01 8.59 11.37
N LEU A 57 13.80 9.00 10.99
CA LEU A 57 12.82 9.65 11.86
C LEU A 57 11.52 8.86 11.77
N GLN A 58 10.97 8.47 12.93
CA GLN A 58 9.78 7.63 13.01
C GLN A 58 8.79 8.25 13.98
N VAL A 59 7.62 8.63 13.46
CA VAL A 59 6.44 8.97 14.28
C VAL A 59 5.69 7.69 14.63
N ASP A 60 5.08 7.64 15.81
CA ASP A 60 4.34 6.45 16.28
C ASP A 60 3.00 6.25 15.56
N LYS A 61 2.35 7.34 15.14
CA LYS A 61 1.04 7.33 14.45
C LYS A 61 1.08 8.02 13.10
N ALA A 62 0.15 7.66 12.23
CA ALA A 62 -0.01 8.27 10.90
C ALA A 62 -0.59 9.69 10.94
N PHE A 63 -1.39 9.98 11.96
CA PHE A 63 -1.85 11.31 12.35
C PHE A 63 -2.26 11.28 13.82
N TYR A 64 -2.51 12.46 14.40
CA TYR A 64 -2.88 12.64 15.79
C TYR A 64 -4.21 13.41 15.89
N HIS A 65 -5.04 13.10 16.87
CA HIS A 65 -6.18 13.92 17.23
C HIS A 65 -5.74 15.13 18.07
N PRO A 66 -6.52 16.23 18.09
CA PRO A 66 -6.29 17.34 19.01
C PRO A 66 -6.04 16.88 20.45
N GLY A 67 -4.92 17.30 21.03
CA GLY A 67 -4.52 16.96 22.40
C GLY A 67 -3.73 15.65 22.56
N GLU A 68 -3.59 14.83 21.52
CA GLU A 68 -2.73 13.65 21.57
C GLU A 68 -1.25 14.03 21.54
N MET A 69 -0.44 13.31 22.31
CA MET A 69 1.01 13.49 22.31
C MET A 69 1.64 12.84 21.07
N VAL A 70 2.62 13.53 20.49
CA VAL A 70 3.47 12.99 19.42
C VAL A 70 4.69 12.33 20.04
N HIS A 71 4.97 11.10 19.64
CA HIS A 71 6.19 10.38 19.98
C HIS A 71 7.05 10.23 18.72
N LEU A 72 8.26 10.80 18.76
CA LEU A 72 9.21 10.82 17.67
C LEU A 72 10.48 10.07 18.07
N GLN A 73 10.75 8.97 17.38
CA GLN A 73 11.99 8.25 17.45
C GLN A 73 12.98 8.81 16.43
N VAL A 74 14.16 9.19 16.92
CA VAL A 74 15.29 9.64 16.13
C VAL A 74 16.35 8.54 16.14
N HIS A 75 16.50 7.85 15.00
CA HIS A 75 17.54 6.84 14.81
C HIS A 75 18.83 7.54 14.37
N ILE A 76 19.93 7.23 15.05
CA ILE A 76 21.20 7.90 14.89
C ILE A 76 22.27 6.84 14.71
N LEU A 77 23.00 6.91 13.61
CA LEU A 77 24.17 6.07 13.34
C LEU A 77 25.44 6.91 13.51
N THR A 78 26.37 6.44 14.34
CA THR A 78 27.65 7.12 14.53
C THR A 78 28.86 6.20 14.37
N GLY A 79 29.93 6.75 13.80
CA GLY A 79 31.25 6.12 13.68
C GLY A 79 32.23 6.59 14.76
N LEU A 80 31.73 7.11 15.88
CA LEU A 80 32.56 7.65 16.96
C LEU A 80 33.31 6.54 17.70
N ALA A 81 34.59 6.76 17.98
CA ALA A 81 35.41 5.84 18.77
C ALA A 81 35.15 5.92 20.30
N GLY A 82 34.39 6.91 20.76
CA GLY A 82 34.06 7.13 22.17
C GLY A 82 32.81 7.98 22.34
N GLU A 83 32.48 8.34 23.57
CA GLU A 83 31.30 9.15 23.87
C GLU A 83 31.50 10.63 23.57
N LYS A 84 30.46 11.26 22.99
CA LYS A 84 30.43 12.70 22.73
C LYS A 84 29.10 13.30 23.20
N GLN A 85 29.18 14.35 24.01
CA GLN A 85 28.00 15.13 24.39
C GLN A 85 27.55 16.02 23.22
N ALA A 86 26.25 16.01 22.92
CA ALA A 86 25.63 16.83 21.88
C ALA A 86 24.22 17.27 22.32
N TRP A 87 23.62 18.17 21.54
CA TRP A 87 22.23 18.57 21.68
C TRP A 87 21.42 18.02 20.52
N LEU A 88 20.36 17.29 20.81
CA LEU A 88 19.31 16.97 19.86
C LEU A 88 18.25 18.06 19.94
N SER A 89 17.92 18.66 18.81
CA SER A 89 16.86 19.67 18.70
C SER A 89 15.83 19.27 17.66
N ALA A 90 14.57 19.58 17.93
CA ALA A 90 13.48 19.41 16.98
C ALA A 90 12.70 20.72 16.89
N ARG A 91 12.74 21.35 15.72
CA ARG A 91 12.02 22.57 15.42
C ARG A 91 10.71 22.21 14.74
N ILE A 92 9.59 22.57 15.35
CA ILE A 92 8.24 22.29 14.85
C ILE A 92 7.73 23.54 14.14
N THR A 93 7.27 23.37 12.90
CA THR A 93 6.77 24.48 12.08
C THR A 93 5.38 24.20 11.53
N HIS A 94 4.61 25.27 11.34
CA HIS A 94 3.45 25.24 10.47
C HIS A 94 3.69 26.25 9.35
N LEU A 95 3.83 25.75 8.12
CA LEU A 95 4.31 26.55 6.99
C LEU A 95 5.65 27.22 7.34
N ASP A 96 5.71 28.54 7.31
CA ASP A 96 6.89 29.35 7.65
C ASP A 96 6.99 29.70 9.14
N ALA A 97 5.92 29.51 9.91
CA ALA A 97 5.89 29.86 11.32
C ALA A 97 6.55 28.78 12.18
N ASN A 98 7.50 29.19 13.02
CA ASN A 98 7.98 28.36 14.12
C ASN A 98 6.90 28.29 15.21
N ILE A 99 6.50 27.07 15.54
CA ILE A 99 5.48 26.78 16.55
C ILE A 99 6.13 26.43 17.88
N ASP A 100 7.15 25.58 17.84
CA ASP A 100 7.87 25.15 19.03
C ASP A 100 9.29 24.70 18.67
N THR A 101 10.15 24.60 19.67
CA THR A 101 11.51 24.04 19.53
C THR A 101 11.89 23.28 20.79
N LEU A 102 12.06 21.97 20.63
CA LEU A 102 12.53 21.07 21.67
C LEU A 102 14.05 21.00 21.62
N LYS A 103 14.69 20.92 22.80
CA LYS A 103 16.12 20.64 22.93
C LYS A 103 16.36 19.67 24.08
N GLN A 104 17.15 18.63 23.80
CA GLN A 104 17.55 17.61 24.76
C GLN A 104 19.04 17.34 24.62
N GLN A 105 19.74 17.26 25.75
CA GLN A 105 21.13 16.83 25.76
C GLN A 105 21.20 15.31 25.54
N VAL A 106 22.09 14.86 24.67
CA VAL A 106 22.27 13.45 24.33
C VAL A 106 23.74 13.07 24.39
N THR A 107 24.02 11.85 24.82
CA THR A 107 25.33 11.22 24.68
C THR A 107 25.32 10.40 23.39
N LEU A 108 26.25 10.70 22.49
CA LEU A 108 26.46 9.92 21.26
C LEU A 108 27.56 8.90 21.49
N SER A 109 27.30 7.65 21.15
CA SER A 109 28.27 6.54 21.19
C SER A 109 28.33 5.86 19.83
N GLY A 110 29.47 5.23 19.52
CA GLY A 110 29.64 4.47 18.28
C GLY A 110 28.56 3.39 18.10
N GLY A 111 28.06 3.25 16.87
CA GLY A 111 26.98 2.32 16.52
C GLY A 111 25.63 3.00 16.32
N ASP A 112 24.57 2.20 16.38
CA ASP A 112 23.18 2.63 16.22
C ASP A 112 22.56 2.94 17.59
N GLN A 113 21.85 4.06 17.67
CA GLN A 113 21.17 4.50 18.89
C GLN A 113 19.86 5.18 18.52
N THR A 114 18.84 4.98 19.36
CA THR A 114 17.53 5.65 19.21
C THR A 114 17.30 6.58 20.37
N VAL A 115 16.89 7.81 20.07
CA VAL A 115 16.50 8.82 21.06
C VAL A 115 15.02 9.16 20.83
N GLU A 116 14.24 9.12 21.90
CA GLU A 116 12.83 9.48 21.89
C GLU A 116 12.66 10.97 22.23
N LEU A 117 11.86 11.68 21.43
CA LEU A 117 11.33 13.00 21.76
C LEU A 117 9.82 12.90 21.87
N SER A 118 9.22 13.55 22.86
CA SER A 118 7.77 13.58 23.01
C SER A 118 7.28 15.00 23.28
N PHE A 119 6.19 15.39 22.61
CA PHE A 119 5.64 16.73 22.71
C PHE A 119 4.15 16.77 22.41
N SER A 120 3.47 17.77 22.97
CA SER A 120 2.06 18.03 22.70
C SER A 120 1.94 19.05 21.56
N PRO A 121 1.42 18.67 20.38
CA PRO A 121 1.21 19.60 19.29
C PRO A 121 0.06 20.56 19.60
N PRO A 122 -0.07 21.71 18.91
CA PRO A 122 -1.22 22.57 19.07
C PRO A 122 -2.52 21.84 18.69
N GLU A 123 -3.59 22.10 19.46
CA GLU A 123 -4.91 21.44 19.30
C GLU A 123 -5.67 21.82 18.01
N THR A 124 -5.11 22.66 17.15
CA THR A 124 -5.79 23.12 15.95
C THR A 124 -5.81 22.04 14.87
N ALA A 125 -7.01 21.58 14.50
CA ALA A 125 -7.26 20.67 13.38
C ALA A 125 -8.20 21.30 12.33
N PRO A 126 -8.11 20.88 11.05
CA PRO A 126 -7.05 20.06 10.47
C PRO A 126 -5.78 20.89 10.24
N ARG A 127 -4.61 20.34 10.58
CA ARG A 127 -3.33 21.03 10.35
C ARG A 127 -2.16 20.05 10.22
N GLY A 128 -1.30 20.30 9.23
CA GLY A 128 -0.01 19.63 9.10
C GLY A 128 1.14 20.49 9.64
N TYR A 129 2.16 19.81 10.15
CA TYR A 129 3.35 20.42 10.73
C TYR A 129 4.62 19.76 10.19
N GLY A 130 5.67 20.56 10.01
CA GLY A 130 7.02 20.07 9.74
C GLY A 130 7.80 19.89 11.04
N ILE A 131 8.72 18.93 11.07
CA ILE A 131 9.71 18.76 12.12
C ILE A 131 11.09 18.77 11.48
N ASP A 132 11.91 19.77 11.78
CA ASP A 132 13.32 19.78 11.44
C ASP A 132 14.14 19.34 12.65
N VAL A 133 14.80 18.19 12.54
CA VAL A 133 15.67 17.63 13.58
C VAL A 133 17.12 17.98 13.27
N ALA A 134 17.86 18.38 14.29
CA ALA A 134 19.29 18.64 14.20
C ALA A 134 20.04 18.13 15.42
N ILE A 135 21.22 17.53 15.18
CA ILE A 135 22.20 17.26 16.22
C ILE A 135 23.22 18.40 16.17
N GLU A 136 23.47 19.05 17.29
CA GLU A 136 24.32 20.23 17.41
C GLU A 136 25.39 20.03 18.49
N THR A 137 26.55 20.65 18.34
CA THR A 137 27.53 20.79 19.41
C THR A 137 27.09 21.82 20.46
N ALA A 138 27.80 21.90 21.59
CA ALA A 138 27.51 22.88 22.64
C ALA A 138 27.65 24.34 22.18
N ASP A 139 28.51 24.61 21.20
CA ASP A 139 28.70 25.92 20.55
C ASP A 139 27.75 26.15 19.36
N GLY A 140 26.83 25.22 19.08
CA GLY A 140 25.75 25.38 18.10
C GLY A 140 26.12 24.98 16.66
N ALA A 141 27.26 24.31 16.44
CA ALA A 141 27.60 23.79 15.12
C ALA A 141 26.75 22.54 14.81
N ARG A 142 26.06 22.54 13.66
CA ARG A 142 25.25 21.41 13.21
C ARG A 142 26.14 20.24 12.79
N LEU A 143 25.92 19.09 13.42
CA LEU A 143 26.59 17.82 13.13
C LEU A 143 25.78 16.95 12.16
N ALA A 144 24.46 16.92 12.32
CA ALA A 144 23.56 16.14 11.46
C ALA A 144 22.18 16.80 11.38
N GLY A 145 21.38 16.38 10.41
CA GLY A 145 20.06 16.92 10.16
C GLY A 145 19.16 16.00 9.37
N ALA A 146 17.87 15.96 9.74
CA ALA A 146 16.82 15.28 9.00
C ALA A 146 15.49 16.00 9.26
N SER A 147 14.50 15.76 8.41
CA SER A 147 13.17 16.35 8.58
C SER A 147 12.09 15.29 8.39
N THR A 148 10.98 15.45 9.10
CA THR A 148 9.76 14.66 8.95
C THR A 148 8.55 15.57 9.12
N ALA A 149 7.34 15.01 9.12
CA ALA A 149 6.10 15.74 9.32
C ALA A 149 5.16 14.96 10.24
N PHE A 150 4.10 15.62 10.69
CA PHE A 150 2.95 14.98 11.30
C PHE A 150 1.71 15.83 11.05
N ASP A 151 0.54 15.20 11.16
CA ASP A 151 -0.74 15.88 11.06
C ASP A 151 -1.51 15.81 12.37
N VAL A 152 -2.26 16.88 12.67
CA VAL A 152 -3.33 16.91 13.67
C VAL A 152 -4.67 16.98 12.94
N LEU A 153 -5.47 15.92 13.00
CA LEU A 153 -6.74 15.76 12.28
C LEU A 153 -7.84 15.26 13.24
N ASP A 154 -9.09 15.64 13.00
CA ASP A 154 -10.25 15.02 13.64
C ASP A 154 -10.57 13.65 13.04
N ARG A 155 -10.27 13.49 11.74
CA ARG A 155 -10.51 12.26 10.98
C ARG A 155 -9.54 12.16 9.81
N TRP A 156 -9.09 10.94 9.49
CA TRP A 156 -8.14 10.70 8.40
C TRP A 156 -8.62 11.25 7.04
N THR A 157 -9.93 11.26 6.80
CA THR A 157 -10.55 11.77 5.56
C THR A 157 -10.36 13.27 5.31
N GLN A 158 -9.89 14.03 6.30
CA GLN A 158 -9.50 15.44 6.10
C GLN A 158 -8.21 15.58 5.28
N SER A 159 -7.31 14.60 5.33
CA SER A 159 -6.02 14.61 4.60
C SER A 159 -5.59 13.17 4.26
N PRO A 160 -6.27 12.50 3.31
CA PRO A 160 -6.02 11.10 3.04
C PRO A 160 -4.67 10.87 2.36
N ARG A 161 -3.85 10.01 2.95
CA ARG A 161 -2.63 9.43 2.35
C ARG A 161 -2.83 7.93 2.28
N TYR A 162 -3.30 7.48 1.13
CA TYR A 162 -3.88 6.16 0.96
C TYR A 162 -2.85 5.18 0.41
N GLY A 163 -2.53 4.13 1.17
CA GLY A 163 -1.70 3.01 0.74
C GLY A 163 -2.52 1.75 0.49
N PHE A 164 -1.85 0.61 0.34
CA PHE A 164 -2.49 -0.68 0.18
C PHE A 164 -1.67 -1.82 0.81
N VAL A 165 -2.34 -2.92 1.10
CA VAL A 165 -1.75 -4.23 1.42
C VAL A 165 -2.43 -5.29 0.56
N SER A 166 -1.69 -6.30 0.11
CA SER A 166 -2.17 -7.28 -0.87
C SER A 166 -1.74 -8.73 -0.60
N ASP A 167 -1.03 -8.97 0.50
CA ASP A 167 -0.57 -10.29 0.92
C ASP A 167 -1.17 -10.65 2.28
N PHE A 168 -1.98 -11.71 2.28
CA PHE A 168 -2.71 -12.21 3.43
C PHE A 168 -2.45 -13.70 3.66
N GLN A 169 -1.28 -14.20 3.28
CA GLN A 169 -0.93 -15.60 3.48
C GLN A 169 -1.04 -16.01 4.96
N PRO A 170 -1.42 -17.27 5.24
CA PRO A 170 -1.44 -17.79 6.60
C PRO A 170 -0.06 -17.74 7.26
N GLY A 171 -0.01 -17.37 8.54
CA GLY A 171 1.23 -17.36 9.32
C GLY A 171 2.15 -16.16 9.05
N ARG A 172 1.66 -15.11 8.39
CA ARG A 172 2.36 -13.82 8.28
C ARG A 172 2.58 -13.21 9.68
N LEU A 173 3.81 -12.74 9.97
CA LEU A 173 4.22 -12.26 11.31
C LEU A 173 4.67 -10.80 11.35
N ASP A 174 4.74 -10.12 10.22
CA ASP A 174 5.32 -8.78 10.05
C ASP A 174 4.27 -7.66 10.03
N SER A 175 3.06 -7.88 10.53
CA SER A 175 1.98 -6.87 10.52
C SER A 175 2.41 -5.57 11.20
N THR A 176 3.04 -5.64 12.37
CA THR A 176 3.53 -4.45 13.09
C THR A 176 4.62 -3.71 12.32
N GLU A 177 5.63 -4.44 11.81
CA GLU A 177 6.73 -3.87 11.02
C GLU A 177 6.22 -3.23 9.72
N THR A 178 5.21 -3.84 9.09
CA THR A 178 4.54 -3.29 7.92
C THR A 178 3.94 -1.92 8.23
N MET A 179 3.24 -1.78 9.36
CA MET A 179 2.63 -0.50 9.75
C MET A 179 3.66 0.52 10.24
N GLU A 180 4.81 0.09 10.78
CA GLU A 180 5.98 0.95 11.04
C GLU A 180 6.51 1.57 9.75
N ILE A 181 6.69 0.76 8.70
CA ILE A 181 7.13 1.24 7.39
C ILE A 181 6.11 2.26 6.84
N LEU A 182 4.83 1.96 6.91
CA LEU A 182 3.77 2.81 6.35
C LEU A 182 3.62 4.15 7.09
N THR A 183 3.80 4.15 8.42
CA THR A 183 3.79 5.40 9.21
C THR A 183 4.98 6.31 8.91
N ARG A 184 6.13 5.79 8.45
CA ARG A 184 7.22 6.65 7.93
C ARG A 184 6.81 7.49 6.73
N TYR A 185 5.87 6.99 5.94
CA TYR A 185 5.27 7.71 4.81
C TYR A 185 3.98 8.42 5.20
N HIS A 186 3.63 8.43 6.49
CA HIS A 186 2.43 9.02 7.06
C HIS A 186 1.12 8.46 6.44
N VAL A 187 1.14 7.23 5.91
CA VAL A 187 -0.06 6.58 5.35
C VAL A 187 -1.10 6.42 6.44
N ASN A 188 -2.28 7.02 6.27
CA ASN A 188 -3.36 7.05 7.28
C ASN A 188 -4.64 6.30 6.85
N ALA A 189 -4.62 5.68 5.67
CA ALA A 189 -5.62 4.71 5.25
C ALA A 189 -4.98 3.65 4.36
N LEU A 190 -5.50 2.42 4.42
CA LEU A 190 -5.03 1.28 3.66
C LEU A 190 -6.16 0.56 2.95
N GLN A 191 -5.99 0.38 1.64
CA GLN A 191 -6.81 -0.54 0.88
C GLN A 191 -6.30 -1.97 1.12
N PHE A 192 -7.19 -2.86 1.54
CA PHE A 192 -6.92 -4.29 1.62
C PHE A 192 -7.34 -4.89 0.30
N TYR A 193 -6.38 -5.09 -0.61
CA TYR A 193 -6.64 -5.43 -2.01
C TYR A 193 -6.71 -6.95 -2.22
N ASP A 194 -7.80 -7.44 -2.81
CA ASP A 194 -8.09 -8.87 -2.98
C ASP A 194 -7.92 -9.68 -1.68
N TRP A 195 -8.55 -9.21 -0.60
CA TRP A 195 -8.53 -9.84 0.72
C TRP A 195 -9.66 -10.84 0.95
N MET A 196 -10.63 -10.92 0.04
CA MET A 196 -11.92 -11.56 0.28
C MET A 196 -11.98 -12.99 -0.28
N TYR A 197 -12.95 -13.78 0.19
CA TYR A 197 -13.21 -15.12 -0.33
C TYR A 197 -13.70 -15.06 -1.79
N ARG A 198 -14.83 -14.40 -2.06
CA ARG A 198 -15.40 -14.20 -3.39
C ARG A 198 -15.94 -12.77 -3.51
N HIS A 199 -16.27 -12.35 -4.73
CA HIS A 199 -16.85 -11.02 -4.97
C HIS A 199 -18.35 -10.96 -4.64
N GLU A 200 -19.03 -12.10 -4.69
CA GLU A 200 -20.42 -12.30 -4.27
C GLU A 200 -20.56 -12.71 -2.79
N GLN A 201 -19.47 -13.14 -2.15
CA GLN A 201 -19.46 -13.64 -0.77
C GLN A 201 -18.11 -13.30 -0.14
N PHE A 202 -18.03 -12.20 0.64
CA PHE A 202 -16.74 -11.70 1.10
C PHE A 202 -16.12 -12.56 2.20
N LEU A 203 -16.97 -13.07 3.09
CA LEU A 203 -16.56 -13.86 4.26
C LEU A 203 -16.85 -15.35 4.08
N THR A 204 -16.01 -16.17 4.71
CA THR A 204 -16.17 -17.62 4.79
C THR A 204 -15.78 -18.12 6.17
N HIS A 205 -16.25 -19.30 6.55
CA HIS A 205 -15.82 -20.01 7.77
C HIS A 205 -14.59 -20.89 7.52
N GLU A 206 -14.16 -21.05 6.26
CA GLU A 206 -12.92 -21.74 5.91
C GLU A 206 -11.71 -20.91 6.33
N GLU A 207 -10.75 -21.55 7.02
CA GLU A 207 -9.51 -20.93 7.46
C GLU A 207 -8.36 -21.95 7.37
N PRO A 208 -7.37 -21.75 6.49
CA PRO A 208 -7.31 -20.71 5.45
C PRO A 208 -8.36 -20.94 4.34
N TYR A 209 -8.56 -19.94 3.48
CA TYR A 209 -9.43 -20.04 2.30
C TYR A 209 -8.68 -19.74 1.01
N ILE A 210 -9.22 -20.24 -0.11
CA ILE A 210 -8.68 -19.99 -1.45
C ILE A 210 -9.52 -18.90 -2.12
N ASP A 211 -8.90 -17.80 -2.55
CA ASP A 211 -9.57 -16.72 -3.27
C ASP A 211 -9.92 -17.09 -4.72
N LEU A 212 -10.56 -16.17 -5.45
CA LEU A 212 -10.94 -16.38 -6.86
C LEU A 212 -9.73 -16.59 -7.79
N MET A 213 -8.53 -16.19 -7.37
CA MET A 213 -7.28 -16.32 -8.11
C MET A 213 -6.44 -17.54 -7.70
N GLY A 214 -6.95 -18.37 -6.79
CA GLY A 214 -6.26 -19.57 -6.34
C GLY A 214 -5.19 -19.31 -5.28
N ARG A 215 -5.15 -18.12 -4.68
CA ARG A 215 -4.23 -17.79 -3.59
C ARG A 215 -4.81 -18.28 -2.26
N GLU A 216 -3.96 -18.86 -1.43
CA GLU A 216 -4.32 -19.22 -0.06
C GLU A 216 -4.17 -18.00 0.84
N LEU A 217 -5.28 -17.56 1.42
CA LEU A 217 -5.39 -16.38 2.27
C LEU A 217 -5.92 -16.78 3.66
N SER A 218 -5.66 -15.94 4.65
CA SER A 218 -6.05 -16.15 6.03
C SER A 218 -6.82 -14.95 6.56
N ARG A 219 -7.98 -15.21 7.16
CA ARG A 219 -8.75 -14.16 7.83
C ARG A 219 -8.02 -13.65 9.08
N GLN A 220 -7.29 -14.54 9.77
CA GLN A 220 -6.47 -14.17 10.91
C GLN A 220 -5.36 -13.19 10.52
N THR A 221 -4.74 -13.37 9.35
CA THR A 221 -3.75 -12.42 8.82
C THR A 221 -4.39 -11.06 8.49
N VAL A 222 -5.60 -11.05 7.90
CA VAL A 222 -6.35 -9.81 7.63
C VAL A 222 -6.64 -9.07 8.95
N ASP A 223 -7.17 -9.76 9.95
CA ASP A 223 -7.51 -9.15 11.25
C ASP A 223 -6.26 -8.61 11.96
N ALA A 224 -5.14 -9.35 11.94
CA ALA A 224 -3.88 -8.90 12.54
C ALA A 224 -3.31 -7.64 11.87
N LEU A 225 -3.52 -7.47 10.55
CA LEU A 225 -3.14 -6.25 9.83
C LEU A 225 -4.06 -5.08 10.17
N ILE A 226 -5.37 -5.31 10.32
CA ILE A 226 -6.32 -4.29 10.76
C ILE A 226 -5.95 -3.80 12.17
N ASP A 227 -5.71 -4.72 13.11
CA ASP A 227 -5.33 -4.38 14.48
C ASP A 227 -4.03 -3.57 14.53
N ALA A 228 -3.02 -3.96 13.74
CA ALA A 228 -1.75 -3.23 13.64
C ALA A 228 -1.94 -1.83 13.02
N ALA A 229 -2.84 -1.70 12.03
CA ALA A 229 -3.16 -0.42 11.40
C ALA A 229 -3.85 0.52 12.41
N HIS A 230 -4.84 0.01 13.15
CA HIS A 230 -5.58 0.77 14.17
C HIS A 230 -4.69 1.28 15.30
N GLN A 231 -3.73 0.47 15.77
CA GLN A 231 -2.76 0.88 16.79
C GLN A 231 -1.95 2.13 16.40
N ARG A 232 -1.85 2.43 15.09
CA ARG A 232 -1.10 3.56 14.52
C ARG A 232 -2.00 4.63 13.90
N GLY A 233 -3.31 4.57 14.15
CA GLY A 233 -4.26 5.54 13.59
C GLY A 233 -4.41 5.44 12.07
N ILE A 234 -4.31 4.23 11.50
CA ILE A 234 -4.49 3.98 10.08
C ILE A 234 -5.84 3.31 9.86
N ALA A 235 -6.69 3.90 9.01
CA ALA A 235 -7.97 3.29 8.64
C ALA A 235 -7.79 2.11 7.69
N ALA A 236 -8.48 1.00 7.95
CA ALA A 236 -8.48 -0.19 7.11
C ALA A 236 -9.74 -0.24 6.23
N MET A 237 -9.56 -0.38 4.92
CA MET A 237 -10.63 -0.28 3.93
C MET A 237 -10.61 -1.51 3.00
N PRO A 238 -11.60 -2.41 3.09
CA PRO A 238 -11.67 -3.62 2.30
C PRO A 238 -11.98 -3.26 0.85
N TYR A 239 -11.18 -3.78 -0.08
CA TYR A 239 -11.52 -3.76 -1.51
C TYR A 239 -12.78 -4.59 -1.76
N THR A 240 -13.66 -4.05 -2.59
CA THR A 240 -14.87 -4.72 -3.09
C THR A 240 -15.15 -4.23 -4.51
N ALA A 241 -15.63 -5.10 -5.40
CA ALA A 241 -16.08 -4.68 -6.73
C ALA A 241 -17.60 -4.51 -6.75
N ILE A 242 -18.08 -3.40 -7.30
CA ILE A 242 -19.52 -3.04 -7.27
C ILE A 242 -20.43 -3.99 -8.05
N TYR A 243 -19.89 -4.76 -9.00
CA TYR A 243 -20.69 -5.53 -9.95
C TYR A 243 -19.96 -6.76 -10.50
N GLY A 244 -19.01 -7.32 -9.77
CA GLY A 244 -18.34 -8.57 -10.17
C GLY A 244 -18.88 -9.75 -9.39
N SER A 245 -19.14 -10.88 -10.05
CA SER A 245 -19.36 -12.16 -9.38
C SER A 245 -18.55 -13.27 -10.06
N SER A 246 -18.32 -14.37 -9.34
CA SER A 246 -17.88 -15.61 -9.98
C SER A 246 -18.90 -16.07 -11.04
N LEU A 247 -18.44 -16.88 -12.00
CA LEU A 247 -19.32 -17.46 -13.03
C LEU A 247 -20.32 -18.46 -12.44
N ALA A 248 -19.93 -19.21 -11.41
CA ALA A 248 -20.81 -20.17 -10.75
C ALA A 248 -22.00 -19.47 -10.08
N PHE A 249 -21.74 -18.37 -9.36
CA PHE A 249 -22.81 -17.57 -8.75
C PHE A 249 -23.77 -16.99 -9.80
N TYR A 250 -23.22 -16.51 -10.92
CA TYR A 250 -24.03 -16.04 -12.04
C TYR A 250 -24.91 -17.15 -12.65
N GLU A 251 -24.40 -18.36 -12.81
CA GLU A 251 -25.17 -19.49 -13.36
C GLU A 251 -26.37 -19.86 -12.49
N GLU A 252 -26.27 -19.65 -11.18
CA GLU A 252 -27.39 -19.80 -10.23
C GLU A 252 -28.34 -18.60 -10.22
N HIS A 253 -27.85 -17.40 -10.58
CA HIS A 253 -28.58 -16.13 -10.53
C HIS A 253 -28.53 -15.33 -11.85
N PRO A 254 -28.91 -15.92 -12.99
CA PRO A 254 -28.73 -15.26 -14.29
C PRO A 254 -29.52 -13.94 -14.38
N ASP A 255 -30.71 -13.87 -13.79
CA ASP A 255 -31.58 -12.69 -13.80
C ASP A 255 -31.00 -11.49 -13.02
N TRP A 256 -29.90 -11.67 -12.31
CA TRP A 256 -29.21 -10.60 -11.57
C TRP A 256 -28.10 -9.94 -12.41
N ALA A 257 -27.81 -10.49 -13.58
CA ALA A 257 -26.69 -10.06 -14.41
C ALA A 257 -26.99 -8.85 -15.29
N LEU A 258 -25.93 -8.17 -15.74
CA LEU A 258 -26.00 -7.09 -16.70
C LEU A 258 -25.90 -7.63 -18.13
N TYR A 259 -26.99 -7.55 -18.88
CA TYR A 259 -27.05 -7.99 -20.27
C TYR A 259 -26.84 -6.85 -21.26
N ASN A 260 -26.15 -7.13 -22.36
CA ASN A 260 -26.01 -6.19 -23.46
C ASN A 260 -27.26 -6.22 -24.39
N LYS A 261 -27.30 -5.34 -25.39
CA LYS A 261 -28.41 -5.25 -26.37
C LYS A 261 -28.67 -6.52 -27.19
N ARG A 262 -27.76 -7.50 -27.18
CA ARG A 262 -27.90 -8.80 -27.85
C ARG A 262 -28.42 -9.89 -26.91
N GLY A 263 -28.67 -9.55 -25.64
CA GLY A 263 -29.04 -10.52 -24.60
C GLY A 263 -27.86 -11.35 -24.12
N GLU A 264 -26.62 -10.92 -24.35
CA GLU A 264 -25.42 -11.60 -23.86
C GLU A 264 -24.99 -10.96 -22.53
N VAL A 265 -24.61 -11.79 -21.55
CA VAL A 265 -24.09 -11.31 -20.27
C VAL A 265 -22.76 -10.57 -20.48
N SER A 266 -22.63 -9.41 -19.82
CA SER A 266 -21.37 -8.67 -19.79
C SER A 266 -20.38 -9.41 -18.89
N ARG A 267 -19.13 -9.56 -19.34
CA ARG A 267 -18.10 -10.34 -18.62
C ARG A 267 -16.82 -9.53 -18.49
N LEU A 268 -16.10 -9.74 -17.38
CA LEU A 268 -14.71 -9.31 -17.25
C LEU A 268 -13.79 -10.47 -17.62
N GLY A 269 -12.94 -10.26 -18.63
CA GLY A 269 -12.14 -11.33 -19.23
C GLY A 269 -12.99 -12.38 -19.95
N GLU A 270 -12.36 -13.26 -20.74
CA GLU A 270 -13.12 -14.25 -21.51
C GLU A 270 -13.84 -15.28 -20.63
N ASN A 271 -13.38 -15.53 -19.38
CA ASN A 271 -13.95 -16.54 -18.47
C ASN A 271 -13.71 -16.25 -16.97
N PHE A 272 -13.57 -14.98 -16.56
CA PHE A 272 -13.16 -14.69 -15.19
C PHE A 272 -14.34 -14.31 -14.28
N MET A 273 -15.10 -13.27 -14.64
CA MET A 273 -16.26 -12.82 -13.85
C MET A 273 -17.44 -12.42 -14.72
N ALA A 274 -18.65 -12.59 -14.19
CA ALA A 274 -19.85 -11.99 -14.75
C ALA A 274 -20.04 -10.58 -14.18
N ILE A 275 -20.53 -9.66 -15.01
CA ILE A 275 -20.95 -8.33 -14.56
C ILE A 275 -22.40 -8.40 -14.13
N MET A 276 -22.67 -8.00 -12.89
CA MET A 276 -23.98 -8.00 -12.27
C MET A 276 -24.64 -6.63 -12.39
N ASP A 277 -25.96 -6.55 -12.24
CA ASP A 277 -26.71 -5.30 -12.39
C ASP A 277 -26.55 -4.40 -11.15
N PRO A 278 -25.78 -3.29 -11.20
CA PRO A 278 -25.54 -2.45 -10.03
C PRO A 278 -26.68 -1.45 -9.74
N ARG A 279 -27.77 -1.47 -10.51
CA ARG A 279 -28.87 -0.49 -10.35
C ARG A 279 -29.42 -0.54 -8.93
N PRO A 280 -29.64 0.61 -8.27
CA PRO A 280 -30.24 0.65 -6.94
C PRO A 280 -31.54 -0.14 -6.89
N GLY A 281 -31.66 -1.05 -5.92
CA GLY A 281 -32.82 -1.91 -5.72
C GLY A 281 -32.85 -3.18 -6.58
N SER A 282 -31.85 -3.42 -7.44
CA SER A 282 -31.68 -4.72 -8.10
C SER A 282 -31.41 -5.82 -7.06
N ALA A 283 -31.65 -7.07 -7.43
CA ALA A 283 -31.39 -8.21 -6.54
C ALA A 283 -29.89 -8.31 -6.20
N TRP A 284 -29.00 -8.06 -7.18
CA TRP A 284 -27.56 -7.98 -6.96
C TRP A 284 -27.19 -6.86 -5.99
N ALA A 285 -27.69 -5.63 -6.19
CA ALA A 285 -27.34 -4.50 -5.33
C ALA A 285 -27.78 -4.74 -3.88
N ASN A 286 -28.96 -5.32 -3.66
CA ASN A 286 -29.42 -5.68 -2.32
C ASN A 286 -28.55 -6.77 -1.68
N HIS A 287 -28.15 -7.77 -2.46
CA HIS A 287 -27.23 -8.83 -2.00
C HIS A 287 -25.86 -8.27 -1.62
N LEU A 288 -25.28 -7.42 -2.48
CA LEU A 288 -24.00 -6.80 -2.24
C LEU A 288 -24.00 -5.91 -0.99
N LEU A 289 -25.08 -5.15 -0.76
CA LEU A 289 -25.22 -4.35 0.46
C LEU A 289 -25.29 -5.24 1.71
N ALA A 290 -26.03 -6.35 1.67
CA ALA A 290 -26.03 -7.31 2.78
C ALA A 290 -24.64 -7.91 3.04
N GLN A 291 -23.85 -8.13 1.98
CA GLN A 291 -22.47 -8.55 2.11
C GLN A 291 -21.57 -7.48 2.72
N PHE A 292 -21.80 -6.19 2.46
CA PHE A 292 -21.10 -5.11 3.17
C PHE A 292 -21.47 -5.05 4.65
N ASP A 293 -22.74 -5.24 4.98
CA ASP A 293 -23.19 -5.33 6.38
C ASP A 293 -22.48 -6.50 7.09
N GLU A 294 -22.40 -7.67 6.45
CA GLU A 294 -21.65 -8.81 7.01
C GLU A 294 -20.17 -8.49 7.26
N VAL A 295 -19.51 -7.78 6.33
CA VAL A 295 -18.12 -7.35 6.51
C VAL A 295 -18.00 -6.39 7.69
N LEU A 296 -18.82 -5.35 7.76
CA LEU A 296 -18.73 -4.33 8.81
C LEU A 296 -19.13 -4.87 10.19
N ASP A 297 -20.05 -5.83 10.25
CA ASP A 297 -20.50 -6.44 11.51
C ASP A 297 -19.51 -7.48 12.06
N ASN A 298 -18.72 -8.12 11.19
CA ASN A 298 -17.85 -9.25 11.56
C ASN A 298 -16.35 -8.97 11.36
N THR A 299 -15.97 -7.74 11.05
CA THR A 299 -14.59 -7.29 10.91
C THR A 299 -14.40 -5.95 11.62
N ALA A 300 -13.15 -5.55 11.82
CA ALA A 300 -12.82 -4.22 12.29
C ALA A 300 -12.50 -3.24 11.15
N PHE A 301 -12.95 -3.49 9.92
CA PHE A 301 -12.78 -2.53 8.83
C PHE A 301 -13.53 -1.20 9.10
N ASP A 302 -12.96 -0.09 8.67
CA ASP A 302 -13.44 1.28 8.95
C ASP A 302 -14.43 1.81 7.90
N GLY A 303 -14.73 1.03 6.87
CA GLY A 303 -15.59 1.40 5.76
C GLY A 303 -15.52 0.38 4.63
N ILE A 304 -15.86 0.79 3.40
CA ILE A 304 -15.80 -0.05 2.20
C ILE A 304 -15.08 0.74 1.09
N HIS A 305 -14.10 0.11 0.43
CA HIS A 305 -13.52 0.61 -0.79
C HIS A 305 -14.26 -0.02 -1.99
N LEU A 306 -15.04 0.78 -2.71
CA LEU A 306 -15.80 0.35 -3.88
C LEU A 306 -15.02 0.59 -5.17
N ASP A 307 -14.73 -0.48 -5.90
CA ASP A 307 -14.11 -0.46 -7.23
C ASP A 307 -15.10 -0.79 -8.34
N GLN A 308 -14.76 -0.39 -9.56
CA GLN A 308 -15.49 -0.68 -10.78
C GLN A 308 -14.51 -0.87 -11.96
N TYR A 309 -14.90 -1.66 -12.96
CA TYR A 309 -14.10 -1.96 -14.14
C TYR A 309 -14.30 -0.96 -15.30
N GLY A 310 -15.09 0.09 -15.09
CA GLY A 310 -15.44 1.10 -16.11
C GLY A 310 -16.84 0.86 -16.71
N ASP A 311 -16.99 1.15 -18.00
CA ASP A 311 -18.22 0.85 -18.74
C ASP A 311 -18.36 -0.68 -18.95
N PRO A 312 -19.58 -1.24 -18.99
CA PRO A 312 -20.88 -0.58 -18.87
C PRO A 312 -21.42 -0.57 -17.42
N LYS A 313 -22.10 0.52 -17.05
CA LYS A 313 -22.77 0.68 -15.74
C LYS A 313 -24.30 0.49 -15.83
N GLU A 314 -24.82 0.50 -17.05
CA GLU A 314 -26.22 0.28 -17.41
C GLU A 314 -26.25 -0.53 -18.73
N GLY A 315 -27.24 -1.40 -18.88
CA GLY A 315 -27.39 -2.36 -19.99
C GLY A 315 -28.74 -2.25 -20.65
#